data_AF-A0A009GSR4-F1
#
_entry.id   AF-A0A009GSR4-F1
#
_cell.length_a   1.000
_cell.length_b   1.000
_cell.length_c   1.000
_cell.angle_alpha   90.00
_cell.angle_beta   90.00
_cell.angle_gamma   90.00
#
_symmetry.space_group_name_H-M   'P 1'
#
loop_
_entity.id
_entity.type
_entity.pdbx_description
1 polymer ?
#
loop_
_entity_poly.entity_id
_entity_poly.type
_entity_poly.pdbx_seq_one_letter_code
_entity_poly.pdbx_strand_id
1 'polypeptide(L)' 'MKKYFPELDTVSDILASIPHPQIQSIAHAIRICNDQDTHVFTKLHAVVGVII' A
#
# COMPACT_ATOMS: atom_id res chain seq x y z
N MET A 1 -15.45 -6.41 -9.25
CA MET A 1 -15.10 -5.03 -9.67
C MET A 1 -13.83 -4.63 -8.97
N LYS A 2 -12.78 -4.29 -9.72
CA LYS A 2 -11.61 -3.59 -9.15
C LYS A 2 -12.11 -2.19 -8.76
N LYS A 3 -11.83 -1.76 -7.53
CA LYS A 3 -12.22 -0.44 -7.02
C LYS A 3 -10.93 0.33 -6.71
N TYR A 4 -10.91 1.59 -7.12
CA TYR A 4 -9.85 2.54 -6.84
C TYR A 4 -10.40 3.55 -5.85
N PHE A 5 -9.61 3.90 -4.86
CA PHE A 5 -9.98 4.80 -3.77
C PHE A 5 -8.94 5.92 -3.70
N PRO A 6 -9.21 7.12 -4.26
CA PRO A 6 -8.27 8.24 -4.26
C PRO A 6 -7.77 8.63 -2.86
N GLU A 7 -8.60 8.44 -1.84
CA GLU A 7 -8.27 8.76 -0.46
C GLU A 7 -7.14 7.88 0.08
N LEU A 8 -7.00 6.64 -0.42
CA LEU A 8 -5.92 5.74 -0.03
C LEU A 8 -4.56 6.20 -0.56
N ASP A 9 -4.52 6.93 -1.67
CA ASP A 9 -3.28 7.52 -2.17
C ASP A 9 -2.82 8.64 -1.23
N THR A 10 -3.74 9.51 -0.79
CA THR A 10 -3.45 10.54 0.21
C THR A 10 -2.96 9.92 1.53
N VAL A 11 -3.61 8.85 2.01
CA VAL A 11 -3.16 8.14 3.21
C VAL A 11 -1.77 7.54 3.00
N SER A 12 -1.50 6.91 1.86
CA SER A 12 -0.19 6.37 1.51
C SER A 12 0.89 7.46 1.53
N ASP A 13 0.61 8.63 0.95
CA ASP A 13 1.56 9.75 0.89
C ASP A 13 1.87 10.33 2.28
N ILE A 14 0.85 10.48 3.13
CA ILE A 14 1.04 10.92 4.53
C ILE A 14 1.90 9.92 5.30
N LEU A 15 1.60 8.63 5.20
CA LEU A 15 2.38 7.59 5.89
C LEU A 15 3.82 7.53 5.37
N ALA A 16 4.04 7.65 4.06
CA ALA A 16 5.36 7.65 3.45
C ALA A 16 6.26 8.81 3.94
N SER A 17 5.67 9.91 4.41
CA SER A 17 6.41 11.04 4.98
C SER A 17 7.02 10.76 6.36
N ILE A 18 6.57 9.71 7.06
CA ILE A 18 7.06 9.36 8.40
C ILE A 18 8.27 8.44 8.26
N PRO A 19 9.46 8.81 8.79
CA PRO A 19 10.68 8.03 8.64
C PRO A 19 10.72 6.83 9.62
N HIS A 20 9.73 5.96 9.52
CA HIS A 20 9.64 4.72 10.29
C HIS A 20 9.46 3.53 9.34
N PRO A 21 10.34 2.51 9.37
CA PRO A 21 10.35 1.42 8.39
C PRO A 21 8.99 0.72 8.24
N GLN A 22 8.33 0.40 9.36
CA GLN A 22 7.02 -0.25 9.32
C GLN A 22 5.94 0.64 8.71
N ILE A 23 6.02 1.96 8.93
CA ILE A 23 5.04 2.89 8.37
C ILE A 23 5.24 3.01 6.86
N GLN A 24 6.49 2.98 6.39
CA GLN A 24 6.80 2.94 4.97
C GLN A 24 6.31 1.64 4.30
N SER A 25 6.46 0.49 4.97
CA SER A 25 5.87 -0.77 4.49
C SER A 25 4.35 -0.70 4.39
N ILE A 26 3.67 -0.10 5.37
CA ILE A 26 2.21 0.10 5.33
C ILE A 26 1.82 1.03 4.18
N ALA A 27 2.52 2.15 4.01
CA ALA A 27 2.29 3.10 2.93
C ALA A 27 2.39 2.43 1.55
N HIS A 28 3.44 1.61 1.37
CA HIS A 28 3.65 0.83 0.16
C HIS A 28 2.51 -0.19 -0.07
N ALA A 29 2.13 -0.95 0.96
CA ALA A 29 1.05 -1.94 0.87
C ALA A 29 -0.29 -1.30 0.49
N ILE A 30 -0.63 -0.13 1.06
CA ILE A 30 -1.85 0.61 0.72
C ILE A 30 -1.85 0.98 -0.77
N ARG A 31 -0.75 1.54 -1.28
CA ARG A 31 -0.65 1.95 -2.68
C ARG A 31 -0.75 0.77 -3.65
N ILE A 32 -0.04 -0.33 -3.38
CA ILE A 32 -0.11 -1.56 -4.18
C ILE A 32 -1.52 -2.18 -4.12
N CYS A 33 -2.18 -2.15 -2.96
CA CYS A 33 -3.55 -2.65 -2.83
C CYS A 33 -4.58 -1.77 -3.56
N ASN A 34 -4.36 -0.46 -3.65
CA ASN A 34 -5.24 0.49 -4.32
C ASN A 34 -5.10 0.48 -5.86
N ASP A 35 -3.94 0.10 -6.38
CA ASP A 35 -3.70 -0.01 -7.82
C ASP A 35 -4.57 -1.12 -8.45
N GLN A 36 -5.42 -0.76 -9.41
CA GLN A 36 -6.31 -1.71 -10.07
C GLN A 36 -5.54 -2.70 -10.98
N ASP A 37 -4.40 -2.31 -11.53
CA ASP A 37 -3.69 -3.11 -12.53
C ASP A 37 -2.69 -4.09 -11.91
N THR A 38 -2.36 -3.87 -10.65
CA THR A 38 -1.51 -4.78 -9.87
C THR A 38 -2.15 -6.18 -9.70
N HIS A 39 -1.35 -7.22 -9.97
CA HIS A 39 -1.73 -8.63 -9.79
C HIS A 39 -1.95 -8.99 -8.31
N VAL A 40 -2.85 -9.93 -8.01
CA VAL A 40 -3.19 -10.32 -6.63
C VAL A 40 -1.99 -10.83 -5.82
N PHE A 41 -1.07 -11.55 -6.46
CA PHE A 41 0.17 -11.99 -5.80
C PHE A 41 1.07 -10.81 -5.40
N THR A 42 1.17 -9.77 -6.21
CA THR A 42 1.93 -8.57 -5.86
C THR A 42 1.30 -7.85 -4.66
N LYS A 43 -0.03 -7.78 -4.59
CA LYS A 43 -0.75 -7.27 -3.40
C LYS A 43 -0.45 -8.10 -2.17
N LEU A 44 -0.48 -9.43 -2.29
CA LEU A 44 -0.15 -10.35 -1.20
C LEU A 44 1.29 -10.12 -0.70
N HIS A 45 2.26 -10.03 -1.60
CA HIS A 45 3.65 -9.75 -1.23
C HIS A 45 3.80 -8.43 -0.48
N ALA A 46 3.12 -7.37 -0.93
CA ALA A 46 3.18 -6.07 -0.26
C ALA A 46 2.57 -6.12 1.15
N VAL A 47 1.46 -6.84 1.35
CA VAL A 47 0.85 -7.04 2.67
C VAL A 47 1.73 -7.88 3.59
N VAL A 48 2.33 -8.95 3.07
CA VAL A 48 3.26 -9.80 3.84
C VAL A 48 4.49 -9.00 4.30
N GLY A 49 5.01 -8.09 3.48
CA GLY A 49 6.11 -7.20 3.83
C GLY A 49 5.82 -6.18 4.94
N VAL A 50 4.57 -6.07 5.41
CA VAL A 50 4.20 -5.29 6.60
C VAL A 50 4.35 -6.11 7.88
N ILE A 51 4.22 -7.44 7.78
CA ILE A 51 4.18 -8.37 8.92
C ILE A 51 5.57 -8.86 9.30
N ILE A 52 6.42 -9.07 8.29
CA ILE A 52 7.81 -9.57 8.43
C ILE A 52 8.75 -8.38 8.60
#